data_AF-A0A1S8S609-F1
#
_entry.id   AF-A0A1S8S609-F1
#
_cell.length_a   1.000
_cell.length_b   1.000
_cell.length_c   1.000
_cell.angle_alpha   90.00
_cell.angle_beta   90.00
_cell.angle_gamma   90.00
#
_symmetry.space_group_name_H-M   'P 1'
#
loop_
_entity.id
_entity.type
_entity.pdbx_description
1 polymer ?
#
loop_
_entity_poly.entity_id
_entity_poly.type
_entity_poly.pdbx_seq_one_letter_code
_entity_poly.pdbx_strand_id
1 'polypeptide(L)'
;MLKLFRIDDFSNLKSKDVIVFGASTDGEKIQEVCRENGIEIKYFCDNNNKLWGKFINGTEVISVHQLIEYCNDNVLKAVIQIGCKYDDEIEKQLLSAGIKSEVYYNSEFWVIFRRYIEYKNIDLYIEKNMRSKIREKLKFEESLIDIILRKKQGIREGEIYMKYSAPKVANTSIIDTVEYYKKNIFNAGHTLGGFDEITKKRVKSEVKKIITGIREPISQNLSNIYQEADVLHYFLEYEECRDAQEVFLKMVLEKNERNDECIMFQKNLIQNWFDERMKKELEIDVYNYDFDTEKGYSIIHKDGVEILLYRMENIKELSDVFGEFLKIDNFQLQTLNDGNSKWYAKSYKNFIKNIELPKEYVEKVYNGKFMKHFYSESEIKKFRDKWSQNIVKTSEVNLSKK
;
A
#
# COMPACT_ATOMS: atom_id res chain seq x y z
N MET A 1 -34.93 -3.68 12.86
CA MET A 1 -33.66 -3.01 12.54
C MET A 1 -32.63 -4.12 12.42
N LEU A 2 -32.19 -4.44 11.20
CA LEU A 2 -31.14 -5.43 10.95
C LEU A 2 -29.91 -5.02 11.77
N LYS A 3 -29.52 -5.84 12.74
CA LYS A 3 -28.27 -5.63 13.46
C LYS A 3 -27.15 -6.21 12.61
N LEU A 4 -26.44 -5.32 11.94
CA LEU A 4 -25.18 -5.61 11.25
C LEU A 4 -24.14 -5.99 12.31
N PHE A 5 -23.90 -7.28 12.50
CA PHE A 5 -22.80 -7.74 13.34
C PHE A 5 -21.55 -7.94 12.49
N ARG A 6 -20.51 -7.17 12.80
CA ARG A 6 -19.14 -7.40 12.29
C ARG A 6 -18.67 -8.75 12.82
N ILE A 7 -18.43 -9.71 11.94
CA ILE A 7 -17.77 -10.96 12.33
C ILE A 7 -16.27 -10.63 12.47
N ASP A 8 -15.80 -10.56 13.72
CA ASP A 8 -14.37 -10.47 14.04
C ASP A 8 -13.72 -11.89 14.10
N ASP A 9 -14.51 -12.96 14.31
CA ASP A 9 -14.15 -14.39 14.25
C ASP A 9 -15.41 -15.29 14.12
N PHE A 10 -15.28 -16.53 13.63
CA PHE A 10 -16.33 -17.54 13.45
C PHE A 10 -16.97 -18.04 14.76
N SER A 11 -16.45 -17.70 15.94
CA SER A 11 -16.94 -18.12 17.25
C SER A 11 -18.43 -17.86 17.49
N ASN A 12 -18.98 -16.74 17.00
CA ASN A 12 -20.40 -16.41 17.15
C ASN A 12 -21.31 -17.39 16.42
N LEU A 13 -20.84 -18.05 15.35
CA LEU A 13 -21.63 -19.00 14.57
C LEU A 13 -21.74 -20.38 15.23
N LYS A 14 -20.82 -20.74 16.14
CA LYS A 14 -20.79 -22.08 16.78
C LYS A 14 -22.01 -22.38 17.65
N SER A 15 -22.68 -21.34 18.14
CA SER A 15 -23.90 -21.45 18.96
C SER A 15 -25.19 -21.26 18.16
N LYS A 16 -25.06 -21.05 16.85
CA LYS A 16 -26.17 -20.70 15.95
C LYS A 16 -26.48 -21.86 15.03
N ASP A 17 -27.73 -21.89 14.58
CA ASP A 17 -28.13 -22.69 13.44
C ASP A 17 -27.76 -21.91 12.17
N VAL A 18 -26.68 -22.31 11.49
CA VAL A 18 -26.22 -21.65 10.26
C VAL A 18 -26.90 -22.28 9.04
N ILE A 19 -27.56 -21.46 8.23
CA ILE A 19 -28.18 -21.86 6.97
C ILE A 19 -27.46 -21.16 5.81
N VAL A 20 -27.05 -21.91 4.79
CA VAL A 20 -26.39 -21.34 3.60
C VAL A 20 -27.41 -21.16 2.47
N PHE A 21 -27.67 -19.91 2.07
CA PHE A 21 -28.56 -19.59 0.96
C PHE A 21 -27.79 -19.60 -0.37
N GLY A 22 -27.92 -20.69 -1.12
CA GLY A 22 -27.23 -20.96 -2.38
C GLY A 22 -26.67 -22.37 -2.37
N ALA A 23 -27.42 -23.32 -2.91
CA ALA A 23 -27.05 -24.73 -2.98
C ALA A 23 -26.18 -25.02 -4.23
N SER A 24 -25.06 -24.30 -4.31
CA SER A 24 -24.10 -24.36 -5.41
C SER A 24 -22.69 -24.69 -4.91
N THR A 25 -21.72 -24.81 -5.83
CA THR A 25 -20.32 -25.08 -5.49
C THR A 25 -19.71 -24.06 -4.51
N ASP A 26 -20.13 -22.80 -4.52
CA ASP A 26 -19.64 -21.82 -3.55
C ASP A 26 -20.27 -22.02 -2.16
N GLY A 27 -21.54 -22.45 -2.10
CA GLY A 27 -22.17 -22.90 -0.87
C GLY A 27 -21.51 -24.14 -0.27
N GLU A 28 -21.07 -25.08 -1.11
CA GLU A 28 -20.30 -26.25 -0.68
C GLU A 28 -18.96 -25.86 -0.03
N LYS A 29 -18.24 -24.89 -0.61
CA LYS A 29 -16.99 -24.40 -0.01
C LYS A 29 -17.23 -23.69 1.32
N ILE A 30 -18.31 -22.91 1.43
CA ILE A 30 -18.70 -22.28 2.70
C ILE A 30 -18.95 -23.37 3.76
N GLN A 31 -19.65 -24.43 3.39
CA GLN A 31 -19.91 -25.56 4.27
C GLN A 31 -18.63 -26.28 4.70
N GLU A 32 -17.67 -26.50 3.79
CA GLU A 32 -16.37 -27.08 4.10
C GLU A 32 -15.60 -26.22 5.13
N VAL A 33 -15.51 -24.91 4.88
CA VAL A 33 -14.85 -23.95 5.78
C VAL A 33 -15.50 -23.91 7.15
N CYS A 34 -16.84 -23.86 7.21
CA CYS A 34 -17.56 -23.90 8.48
C CYS A 34 -17.28 -25.21 9.24
N ARG A 35 -17.27 -26.34 8.53
CA ARG A 35 -17.01 -27.66 9.12
C ARG A 35 -15.60 -27.76 9.72
N GLU A 36 -14.58 -27.29 9.01
CA GLU A 36 -13.21 -27.20 9.53
C GLU A 36 -13.09 -26.32 10.79
N ASN A 37 -14.06 -25.43 11.00
CA ASN A 37 -14.17 -24.55 12.14
C ASN A 37 -15.06 -25.07 13.27
N GLY A 38 -15.54 -26.32 13.15
CA GLY A 38 -16.46 -26.91 14.11
C GLY A 38 -17.84 -26.26 14.08
N ILE A 39 -18.25 -25.69 12.95
CA ILE A 39 -19.58 -25.14 12.71
C ILE A 39 -20.29 -26.06 11.72
N GLU A 40 -21.44 -26.58 12.14
CA GLU A 40 -22.27 -27.41 11.29
C GLU A 40 -23.29 -26.55 10.53
N ILE A 41 -23.34 -26.73 9.20
CA ILE A 41 -24.38 -26.11 8.39
C ILE A 41 -25.64 -26.95 8.53
N LYS A 42 -26.70 -26.33 9.05
CA LYS A 42 -27.97 -27.00 9.32
C LYS A 42 -28.74 -27.31 8.04
N TYR A 43 -28.83 -26.33 7.15
CA TYR A 43 -29.52 -26.45 5.88
C TYR A 43 -28.79 -25.67 4.78
N PHE A 44 -28.98 -26.10 3.55
CA PHE A 44 -28.88 -25.23 2.38
C PHE A 44 -30.27 -24.71 2.04
N CYS A 45 -30.37 -23.51 1.45
CA CYS A 45 -31.61 -22.98 0.91
C CYS A 45 -31.38 -22.55 -0.54
N ASP A 46 -32.33 -22.81 -1.43
CA ASP A 46 -32.23 -22.39 -2.82
C ASP A 46 -33.61 -22.03 -3.41
N ASN A 47 -33.63 -21.15 -4.41
CA ASN A 47 -34.85 -20.80 -5.15
C ASN A 47 -35.25 -21.89 -6.16
N ASN A 48 -34.31 -22.76 -6.54
CA ASN A 48 -34.56 -23.83 -7.48
C ASN A 48 -35.29 -25.02 -6.84
N ASN A 49 -36.60 -25.14 -7.11
CA ASN A 49 -37.44 -26.21 -6.56
C ASN A 49 -36.99 -27.64 -6.90
N LYS A 50 -36.17 -27.82 -7.93
CA LYS A 50 -35.60 -29.13 -8.29
C LYS A 50 -34.54 -29.61 -7.30
N LEU A 51 -34.05 -28.72 -6.44
CA LEU A 51 -33.06 -29.02 -5.41
C LEU A 51 -33.70 -29.36 -4.06
N TRP A 52 -34.95 -28.95 -3.82
CA TRP A 52 -35.60 -29.11 -2.51
C TRP A 52 -35.73 -30.59 -2.13
N GLY A 53 -35.40 -30.91 -0.87
CA GLY A 53 -35.37 -32.26 -0.32
C GLY A 53 -34.17 -33.11 -0.77
N LYS A 54 -33.26 -32.57 -1.60
CA LYS A 54 -31.98 -33.22 -1.91
C LYS A 54 -30.93 -32.85 -0.86
N PHE A 55 -29.83 -33.61 -0.85
CA PHE A 55 -28.73 -33.42 0.09
C PHE A 55 -27.43 -33.06 -0.64
N ILE A 56 -26.68 -32.13 -0.06
CA ILE A 56 -25.34 -31.72 -0.49
C ILE A 56 -24.38 -31.97 0.67
N ASN A 57 -23.42 -32.88 0.47
CA ASN A 57 -22.45 -33.31 1.48
C ASN A 57 -23.07 -33.64 2.86
N GLY A 58 -24.26 -34.25 2.85
CA GLY A 58 -25.01 -34.65 4.04
C GLY A 58 -25.97 -33.59 4.60
N THR A 59 -26.01 -32.38 4.05
CA THR A 59 -26.92 -31.30 4.49
C THR A 59 -28.09 -31.16 3.50
N GLU A 60 -29.32 -31.12 4.01
CA GLU A 60 -30.54 -30.98 3.20
C GLU A 60 -30.68 -29.59 2.58
N VAL A 61 -31.21 -29.52 1.36
CA VAL A 61 -31.61 -28.28 0.68
C VAL A 61 -33.11 -28.05 0.88
N ILE A 62 -33.46 -26.97 1.57
CA ILE A 62 -34.85 -26.58 1.86
C ILE A 62 -35.33 -25.46 0.93
N SER A 63 -36.65 -25.28 0.87
CA SER A 63 -37.26 -24.14 0.18
C SER A 63 -37.12 -22.84 0.97
N VAL A 64 -37.25 -21.70 0.28
CA VAL A 64 -37.26 -20.38 0.93
C VAL A 64 -38.39 -20.24 1.94
N HIS A 65 -39.55 -20.87 1.68
CA HIS A 65 -40.67 -20.84 2.62
C HIS A 65 -40.33 -21.53 3.95
N GLN A 66 -39.71 -22.71 3.87
CA GLN A 66 -39.26 -23.45 5.05
C GLN A 66 -38.14 -22.72 5.79
N LEU A 67 -37.23 -22.06 5.06
CA LEU A 67 -36.22 -21.18 5.67
C LEU A 67 -36.88 -20.07 6.49
N ILE A 68 -37.88 -19.40 5.93
CA ILE A 68 -38.56 -18.28 6.58
C ILE A 68 -39.27 -18.72 7.86
N GLU A 69 -40.03 -19.82 7.79
CA GLU A 69 -40.73 -20.39 8.94
C GLU A 69 -39.74 -20.72 10.07
N TYR A 70 -38.66 -21.43 9.72
CA TYR A 70 -37.62 -21.80 10.68
C TYR A 70 -36.97 -20.58 11.35
N CYS A 71 -36.58 -19.58 10.55
CA CYS A 71 -35.96 -18.35 11.06
C CYS A 71 -36.90 -17.55 11.94
N ASN A 72 -38.20 -17.52 11.65
CA ASN A 72 -39.19 -16.81 12.46
C ASN A 72 -39.41 -17.47 13.82
N ASP A 73 -39.37 -18.81 13.89
CA ASP A 73 -39.48 -19.53 15.16
C ASP A 73 -38.17 -19.49 15.97
N ASN A 74 -37.04 -19.22 15.29
CA ASN A 74 -35.70 -19.30 15.87
C ASN A 74 -34.90 -18.01 15.67
N VAL A 75 -35.54 -16.83 15.74
CA VAL A 75 -34.95 -15.53 15.34
C VAL A 75 -33.56 -15.29 15.91
N LEU A 76 -33.35 -15.59 17.20
CA LEU A 76 -32.08 -15.36 17.88
C LEU A 76 -31.05 -16.48 17.66
N LYS A 77 -31.48 -17.64 17.18
CA LYS A 77 -30.63 -18.83 17.02
C LYS A 77 -30.24 -19.06 15.55
N ALA A 78 -31.07 -18.67 14.60
CA ALA A 78 -30.82 -18.86 13.17
C ALA A 78 -30.02 -17.72 12.54
N VAL A 79 -29.10 -18.09 11.65
CA VAL A 79 -28.26 -17.17 10.85
C VAL A 79 -28.26 -17.63 9.39
N ILE A 80 -28.37 -16.68 8.46
CA ILE A 80 -28.37 -16.95 7.02
C ILE A 80 -27.05 -16.45 6.41
N GLN A 81 -26.31 -17.34 5.74
CA GLN A 81 -25.11 -17.01 4.96
C GLN A 81 -25.41 -17.16 3.48
N ILE A 82 -25.39 -16.08 2.70
CA ILE A 82 -25.57 -16.15 1.26
C ILE A 82 -24.30 -16.74 0.64
N GLY A 83 -24.46 -17.80 -0.15
CA GLY A 83 -23.38 -18.61 -0.73
C GLY A 83 -23.40 -18.63 -2.25
N CYS A 84 -23.85 -17.53 -2.87
CA CYS A 84 -23.85 -17.39 -4.32
C CYS A 84 -23.64 -15.94 -4.75
N LYS A 85 -23.60 -15.69 -6.06
CA LYS A 85 -23.31 -14.37 -6.64
C LYS A 85 -24.52 -13.44 -6.75
N TYR A 86 -25.68 -13.86 -6.25
CA TYR A 86 -26.96 -13.14 -6.37
C TYR A 86 -27.37 -12.49 -5.03
N ASP A 87 -26.38 -11.96 -4.30
CA ASP A 87 -26.52 -11.39 -2.95
C ASP A 87 -27.67 -10.36 -2.86
N ASP A 88 -27.71 -9.40 -3.79
CA ASP A 88 -28.71 -8.30 -3.78
C ASP A 88 -30.15 -8.75 -4.01
N GLU A 89 -30.35 -9.79 -4.82
CA GLU A 89 -31.68 -10.31 -5.13
C GLU A 89 -32.23 -11.14 -3.95
N ILE A 90 -31.36 -11.92 -3.33
CA ILE A 90 -31.68 -12.75 -2.17
C ILE A 90 -31.94 -11.88 -0.94
N GLU A 91 -31.17 -10.81 -0.73
CA GLU A 91 -31.43 -9.86 0.36
C GLU A 91 -32.85 -9.28 0.26
N LYS A 92 -33.22 -8.77 -0.92
CA LYS A 92 -34.56 -8.21 -1.16
C LYS A 92 -35.66 -9.23 -0.89
N GLN A 93 -35.44 -10.49 -1.25
CA GLN A 93 -36.37 -11.59 -0.99
C GLN A 93 -36.55 -11.83 0.51
N LEU A 94 -35.45 -11.91 1.27
CA LEU A 94 -35.48 -12.13 2.72
C LEU A 94 -36.08 -10.95 3.50
N LEU A 95 -35.78 -9.72 3.08
CA LEU A 95 -36.36 -8.49 3.65
C LEU A 95 -37.87 -8.42 3.44
N SER A 96 -38.33 -8.72 2.22
CA SER A 96 -39.76 -8.72 1.87
C SER A 96 -40.54 -9.78 2.64
N ALA A 97 -39.88 -10.88 3.00
CA ALA A 97 -40.44 -11.93 3.85
C ALA A 97 -40.46 -11.57 5.35
N GLY A 98 -39.95 -10.39 5.73
CA GLY A 98 -39.97 -9.91 7.11
C GLY A 98 -38.99 -10.65 8.04
N ILE A 99 -37.93 -11.25 7.50
CA ILE A 99 -36.94 -11.98 8.29
C ILE A 99 -36.26 -11.05 9.29
N LYS A 100 -36.17 -11.53 10.52
CA LYS A 100 -35.54 -10.82 11.65
C LYS A 100 -34.22 -11.43 12.09
N SER A 101 -33.87 -12.60 11.56
CA SER A 101 -32.58 -13.28 11.76
C SER A 101 -31.44 -12.53 11.08
N GLU A 102 -30.21 -12.82 11.51
CA GLU A 102 -28.99 -12.22 10.95
C GLU A 102 -28.70 -12.80 9.56
N VAL A 103 -28.25 -11.95 8.63
CA VAL A 103 -27.93 -12.31 7.24
C VAL A 103 -26.51 -11.83 6.90
N TYR A 104 -25.72 -12.70 6.27
CA TYR A 104 -24.34 -12.46 5.86
C TYR A 104 -24.14 -12.65 4.37
N TYR A 105 -23.36 -11.76 3.75
CA TYR A 105 -23.13 -11.77 2.30
C TYR A 105 -21.99 -12.70 1.89
N ASN A 106 -22.03 -13.17 0.64
CA ASN A 106 -21.00 -14.05 0.10
C ASN A 106 -19.65 -13.32 0.02
N SER A 107 -19.66 -12.07 -0.44
CA SER A 107 -18.46 -11.22 -0.49
C SER A 107 -17.82 -10.99 0.88
N GLU A 108 -18.64 -10.78 1.92
CA GLU A 108 -18.18 -10.61 3.29
C GLU A 108 -17.58 -11.91 3.85
N PHE A 109 -18.21 -13.05 3.59
CA PHE A 109 -17.70 -14.35 3.99
C PHE A 109 -16.31 -14.61 3.42
N TRP A 110 -16.06 -14.32 2.14
CA TRP A 110 -14.73 -14.54 1.55
C TRP A 110 -13.66 -13.59 2.10
N VAL A 111 -14.04 -12.36 2.48
CA VAL A 111 -13.15 -11.42 3.17
C VAL A 111 -12.83 -11.91 4.58
N ILE A 112 -13.82 -12.40 5.33
CA ILE A 112 -13.63 -12.95 6.67
C ILE A 112 -12.87 -14.26 6.62
N PHE A 113 -13.15 -15.15 5.67
CA PHE A 113 -12.43 -16.40 5.46
C PHE A 113 -10.96 -16.14 5.16
N ARG A 114 -10.67 -15.20 4.24
CA ARG A 114 -9.29 -14.78 3.97
C ARG A 114 -8.62 -14.22 5.23
N ARG A 115 -9.33 -13.35 5.97
CA ARG A 115 -8.85 -12.81 7.25
C ARG A 115 -8.65 -13.87 8.32
N TYR A 116 -9.49 -14.89 8.43
CA TYR A 116 -9.39 -15.97 9.40
C TYR A 116 -8.18 -16.86 9.14
N ILE A 117 -7.92 -17.17 7.86
CA ILE A 117 -6.69 -17.85 7.42
C ILE A 117 -5.45 -16.98 7.76
N GLU A 118 -5.57 -15.66 7.66
CA GLU A 118 -4.50 -14.72 8.02
C GLU A 118 -4.35 -14.53 9.55
N TYR A 119 -5.45 -14.49 10.32
CA TYR A 119 -5.50 -14.23 11.76
C TYR A 119 -5.03 -15.41 12.61
N LYS A 120 -5.33 -16.65 12.21
CA LYS A 120 -4.73 -17.85 12.82
C LYS A 120 -3.19 -17.84 12.77
N ASN A 121 -2.62 -17.00 11.90
CA ASN A 121 -1.17 -16.80 11.77
C ASN A 121 -0.64 -15.49 12.39
N ILE A 122 -1.48 -14.59 12.94
CA ILE A 122 -1.09 -13.19 13.29
C ILE A 122 -1.39 -12.74 14.74
N ASP A 123 -2.32 -13.37 15.47
CA ASP A 123 -2.86 -12.83 16.74
C ASP A 123 -1.91 -12.77 17.97
N LEU A 124 -0.63 -13.06 17.82
CA LEU A 124 0.36 -12.84 18.88
C LEU A 124 1.07 -11.47 18.81
N TYR A 125 0.75 -10.60 17.84
CA TYR A 125 1.57 -9.40 17.57
C TYR A 125 0.80 -8.14 17.03
N ILE A 126 0.36 -7.24 17.93
CA ILE A 126 0.44 -5.75 17.85
C ILE A 126 -0.84 -4.85 17.72
N GLU A 127 -0.80 -3.78 18.53
CA GLU A 127 -1.54 -2.51 18.69
C GLU A 127 -1.76 -1.53 17.49
N LYS A 128 -2.59 -0.51 17.75
CA LYS A 128 -3.24 0.51 16.91
C LYS A 128 -2.41 1.17 15.78
N ASN A 129 -1.08 1.32 15.91
CA ASN A 129 -0.20 1.87 14.86
C ASN A 129 0.16 0.86 13.76
N MET A 130 0.05 -0.45 14.03
CA MET A 130 0.19 -1.49 13.01
C MET A 130 -1.04 -1.59 12.14
N ARG A 131 -2.23 -1.22 12.63
CA ARG A 131 -3.48 -1.35 11.84
C ARG A 131 -3.50 -0.49 10.58
N SER A 132 -2.94 0.73 10.61
CA SER A 132 -2.83 1.57 9.41
C SER A 132 -1.80 1.02 8.43
N LYS A 133 -0.61 0.65 8.92
CA LYS A 133 0.46 0.04 8.11
C LYS A 133 0.04 -1.30 7.50
N ILE A 134 -0.69 -2.13 8.25
CA ILE A 134 -1.27 -3.39 7.77
C ILE A 134 -2.36 -3.13 6.75
N ARG A 135 -3.27 -2.17 6.96
CA ARG A 135 -4.27 -1.80 5.93
C ARG A 135 -3.64 -1.28 4.65
N GLU A 136 -2.58 -0.48 4.77
CA GLU A 136 -1.83 0.03 3.62
C GLU A 136 -1.11 -1.11 2.89
N LYS A 137 -0.41 -1.97 3.63
CA LYS A 137 0.19 -3.22 3.14
C LYS A 137 -0.82 -4.09 2.41
N LEU A 138 -1.97 -4.36 3.03
CA LEU A 138 -3.04 -5.18 2.44
C LEU A 138 -3.60 -4.55 1.17
N LYS A 139 -3.82 -3.23 1.14
CA LYS A 139 -4.19 -2.52 -0.09
C LYS A 139 -3.14 -2.71 -1.20
N PHE A 140 -1.85 -2.68 -0.87
CA PHE A 140 -0.80 -2.93 -1.84
C PHE A 140 -0.79 -4.39 -2.31
N GLU A 141 -0.83 -5.37 -1.40
CA GLU A 141 -0.88 -6.81 -1.72
C GLU A 141 -2.10 -7.15 -2.58
N GLU A 142 -3.28 -6.66 -2.18
CA GLU A 142 -4.52 -6.82 -2.93
C GLU A 142 -4.42 -6.20 -4.33
N SER A 143 -3.73 -5.06 -4.48
CA SER A 143 -3.55 -4.42 -5.79
C SER A 143 -2.73 -5.30 -6.76
N LEU A 144 -1.64 -5.93 -6.32
CA LEU A 144 -0.83 -6.77 -7.21
C LEU A 144 -1.59 -8.04 -7.60
N ILE A 145 -2.26 -8.67 -6.63
CA ILE A 145 -3.03 -9.90 -6.90
C ILE A 145 -4.20 -9.60 -7.83
N ASP A 146 -4.94 -8.51 -7.61
CA ASP A 146 -6.04 -8.08 -8.48
C ASP A 146 -5.55 -7.81 -9.91
N ILE A 147 -4.41 -7.12 -10.08
CA ILE A 147 -3.78 -6.91 -11.38
C ILE A 147 -3.49 -8.25 -12.08
N ILE A 148 -2.85 -9.19 -11.38
CA ILE A 148 -2.49 -10.50 -11.96
C ILE A 148 -3.75 -11.28 -12.34
N LEU A 149 -4.77 -11.29 -11.48
CA LEU A 149 -6.02 -12.02 -11.73
C LEU A 149 -6.77 -11.44 -12.93
N ARG A 150 -6.89 -10.11 -13.02
CA ARG A 150 -7.51 -9.44 -14.19
C ARG A 150 -6.75 -9.75 -15.48
N LYS A 151 -5.42 -9.84 -15.41
CA LYS A 151 -4.61 -10.24 -16.57
C LYS A 151 -4.86 -11.70 -16.98
N LYS A 152 -4.91 -12.62 -16.01
CA LYS A 152 -5.23 -14.03 -16.27
C LYS A 152 -6.64 -14.24 -16.81
N GLN A 153 -7.59 -13.39 -16.42
CA GLN A 153 -8.97 -13.39 -16.91
C GLN A 153 -9.14 -12.67 -18.26
N GLY A 154 -8.08 -12.10 -18.83
CA GLY A 154 -8.14 -11.31 -20.07
C GLY A 154 -8.85 -9.96 -19.93
N ILE A 155 -9.13 -9.51 -18.70
CA ILE A 155 -9.79 -8.23 -18.40
C ILE A 155 -8.82 -7.06 -18.59
N ARG A 156 -7.52 -7.28 -18.32
CA ARG A 156 -6.46 -6.30 -18.55
C ARG A 156 -5.32 -6.94 -19.34
N GLU A 157 -4.81 -6.24 -20.34
CA GLU A 157 -3.65 -6.66 -21.13
C GLU A 157 -2.39 -5.87 -20.75
N GLY A 158 -1.23 -6.32 -21.22
CA GLY A 158 0.04 -5.61 -21.09
C GLY A 158 0.94 -6.02 -19.93
N GLU A 159 2.05 -5.28 -19.79
CA GLU A 159 3.06 -5.46 -18.76
C GLU A 159 2.57 -4.97 -17.39
N ILE A 160 3.15 -5.51 -16.32
CA ILE A 160 2.96 -4.99 -14.95
C ILE A 160 4.15 -4.11 -14.63
N TYR A 161 3.87 -2.82 -14.48
CA TYR A 161 4.81 -1.82 -14.01
C TYR A 161 4.82 -1.82 -12.48
N MET A 162 5.98 -1.58 -11.88
CA MET A 162 6.09 -1.36 -10.44
C MET A 162 6.69 0.01 -10.19
N LYS A 163 6.00 0.83 -9.39
CA LYS A 163 6.61 2.03 -8.81
C LYS A 163 7.26 1.65 -7.49
N TYR A 164 8.57 1.71 -7.45
CA TYR A 164 9.38 1.40 -6.27
C TYR A 164 10.53 2.39 -6.15
N SER A 165 10.39 3.33 -5.23
CA SER A 165 11.32 4.45 -5.06
C SER A 165 11.34 4.92 -3.61
N ALA A 166 12.37 5.67 -3.24
CA ALA A 166 12.37 6.43 -1.99
C ALA A 166 11.16 7.40 -1.92
N PRO A 167 10.76 7.85 -0.73
CA PRO A 167 9.73 8.87 -0.60
C PRO A 167 10.13 10.18 -1.30
N LYS A 168 9.12 10.99 -1.66
CA LYS A 168 9.28 12.35 -2.18
C LYS A 168 10.08 12.51 -3.48
N VAL A 169 10.00 11.53 -4.38
CA VAL A 169 10.59 11.58 -5.74
C VAL A 169 9.53 11.57 -6.86
N ALA A 170 8.40 12.26 -6.62
CA ALA A 170 7.22 12.31 -7.51
C ALA A 170 6.43 11.00 -7.66
N ASN A 171 6.48 10.13 -6.65
CA ASN A 171 5.81 8.82 -6.65
C ASN A 171 4.33 8.86 -7.01
N THR A 172 3.55 9.75 -6.37
CA THR A 172 2.10 9.85 -6.60
C THR A 172 1.80 10.30 -8.02
N SER A 173 2.48 11.33 -8.53
CA SER A 173 2.30 11.80 -9.91
C SER A 173 2.53 10.70 -10.94
N ILE A 174 3.56 9.86 -10.74
CA ILE A 174 3.81 8.71 -11.62
C ILE A 174 2.67 7.69 -11.54
N ILE A 175 2.23 7.32 -10.34
CA ILE A 175 1.11 6.38 -10.16
C ILE A 175 -0.14 6.91 -10.85
N ASP A 176 -0.56 8.13 -10.52
CA ASP A 176 -1.76 8.77 -11.05
C ASP A 176 -1.71 8.83 -12.58
N THR A 177 -0.54 9.13 -13.14
CA THR A 177 -0.34 9.18 -14.60
C THR A 177 -0.50 7.80 -15.24
N VAL A 178 0.16 6.78 -14.69
CA VAL A 178 0.12 5.42 -15.24
C VAL A 178 -1.29 4.82 -15.12
N GLU A 179 -1.99 5.12 -14.03
CA GLU A 179 -3.40 4.75 -13.83
C GLU A 179 -4.34 5.51 -14.77
N TYR A 180 -4.11 6.80 -15.02
CA TYR A 180 -4.85 7.61 -15.99
C TYR A 180 -4.79 6.99 -17.40
N TYR A 181 -3.61 6.52 -17.81
CA TYR A 181 -3.41 5.79 -19.06
C TYR A 181 -3.82 4.31 -18.98
N LYS A 182 -4.49 3.89 -17.90
CA LYS A 182 -5.05 2.54 -17.68
C LYS A 182 -4.03 1.41 -17.78
N LYS A 183 -2.76 1.69 -17.49
CA LYS A 183 -1.71 0.66 -17.44
C LYS A 183 -1.74 -0.06 -16.09
N ASN A 184 -1.17 -1.26 -16.04
CA ASN A 184 -1.11 -2.05 -14.81
C ASN A 184 0.06 -1.58 -13.96
N ILE A 185 -0.21 -0.86 -12.88
CA ILE A 185 0.83 -0.39 -11.96
C ILE A 185 0.62 -0.95 -10.56
N PHE A 186 1.65 -1.63 -10.06
CA PHE A 186 1.76 -2.02 -8.67
C PHE A 186 2.55 -0.95 -7.89
N ASN A 187 1.91 -0.38 -6.87
CA ASN A 187 2.55 0.54 -5.96
C ASN A 187 3.23 -0.22 -4.82
N ALA A 188 4.54 -0.44 -4.93
CA ALA A 188 5.34 -1.13 -3.90
C ALA A 188 5.75 -0.22 -2.73
N GLY A 189 5.21 1.00 -2.64
CA GLY A 189 5.58 1.96 -1.58
C GLY A 189 7.06 2.36 -1.63
N HIS A 190 7.73 2.25 -0.48
CA HIS A 190 9.15 2.58 -0.27
C HIS A 190 9.99 1.38 0.20
N THR A 191 9.35 0.23 0.42
CA THR A 191 9.99 -1.00 0.88
C THR A 191 9.07 -2.19 0.59
N LEU A 192 9.68 -3.29 0.16
CA LEU A 192 9.07 -4.61 0.05
C LEU A 192 9.06 -5.35 1.40
N GLY A 193 9.79 -4.86 2.40
CA GLY A 193 9.84 -5.47 3.73
C GLY A 193 8.47 -5.56 4.41
N GLY A 194 7.54 -4.69 4.00
CA GLY A 194 6.14 -4.77 4.39
C GLY A 194 5.44 -6.02 3.87
N PHE A 195 5.80 -6.58 2.71
CA PHE A 195 5.02 -7.60 2.01
C PHE A 195 5.31 -9.03 2.46
N ASP A 196 4.36 -9.94 2.27
CA ASP A 196 4.54 -11.38 2.48
C ASP A 196 5.47 -12.03 1.43
N GLU A 197 6.00 -13.21 1.72
CA GLU A 197 6.96 -13.91 0.84
C GLU A 197 6.37 -14.36 -0.50
N ILE A 198 5.07 -14.68 -0.56
CA ILE A 198 4.39 -15.01 -1.81
C ILE A 198 4.32 -13.76 -2.68
N THR A 199 3.94 -12.61 -2.10
CA THR A 199 3.91 -11.34 -2.82
C THR A 199 5.30 -10.94 -3.32
N LYS A 200 6.35 -11.06 -2.50
CA LYS A 200 7.74 -10.82 -2.95
C LYS A 200 8.16 -11.73 -4.10
N LYS A 201 7.81 -13.03 -4.04
CA LYS A 201 8.06 -13.97 -5.14
C LYS A 201 7.29 -13.60 -6.41
N ARG A 202 6.05 -13.14 -6.27
CA ARG A 202 5.25 -12.64 -7.40
C ARG A 202 5.84 -11.38 -8.01
N VAL A 203 6.33 -10.44 -7.20
CA VAL A 203 7.06 -9.27 -7.71
C VAL A 203 8.23 -9.72 -8.60
N LYS A 204 9.09 -10.62 -8.11
CA LYS A 204 10.24 -11.11 -8.88
C LYS A 204 9.86 -11.83 -10.19
N SER A 205 8.71 -12.49 -10.24
CA SER A 205 8.29 -13.27 -11.42
C SER A 205 7.44 -12.48 -12.41
N GLU A 206 6.54 -11.63 -11.93
CA GLU A 206 5.49 -10.97 -12.73
C GLU A 206 5.83 -9.53 -13.13
N VAL A 207 6.62 -8.82 -12.32
CA VAL A 207 7.04 -7.45 -12.62
C VAL A 207 8.23 -7.47 -13.56
N LYS A 208 8.11 -6.80 -14.71
CA LYS A 208 9.18 -6.70 -15.72
C LYS A 208 9.69 -5.28 -15.92
N LYS A 209 8.94 -4.27 -15.45
CA LYS A 209 9.34 -2.87 -15.58
C LYS A 209 9.22 -2.15 -14.24
N ILE A 210 10.30 -1.56 -13.78
CA ILE A 210 10.37 -0.82 -12.52
C ILE A 210 10.63 0.65 -12.83
N ILE A 211 9.90 1.53 -12.17
CA ILE A 211 10.07 2.98 -12.28
C ILE A 211 10.56 3.48 -10.93
N THR A 212 11.73 4.11 -10.92
CA THR A 212 12.36 4.57 -9.68
C THR A 212 12.97 5.97 -9.83
N GLY A 213 12.61 6.84 -8.90
CA GLY A 213 12.99 8.25 -8.92
C GLY A 213 14.20 8.55 -8.04
N ILE A 214 15.02 9.48 -8.53
CA ILE A 214 16.19 10.06 -7.87
C ILE A 214 15.86 11.52 -7.58
N ARG A 215 16.36 12.06 -6.46
CA ARG A 215 16.22 13.47 -6.11
C ARG A 215 17.41 13.93 -5.28
N GLU A 216 17.74 15.21 -5.37
CA GLU A 216 18.75 15.84 -4.54
C GLU A 216 18.45 15.57 -3.05
N PRO A 217 19.37 14.94 -2.29
CA PRO A 217 19.06 14.35 -0.99
C PRO A 217 18.60 15.33 0.08
N ILE A 218 19.17 16.52 0.19
CA ILE A 218 18.75 17.52 1.18
C ILE A 218 17.31 17.96 0.90
N SER A 219 16.99 18.28 -0.36
CA SER A 219 15.62 18.61 -0.77
C SER A 219 14.64 17.47 -0.50
N GLN A 220 15.06 16.22 -0.74
CA GLN A 220 14.26 15.03 -0.46
C GLN A 220 14.05 14.83 1.04
N ASN A 221 15.12 14.87 1.84
CA ASN A 221 15.11 14.68 3.29
C ASN A 221 14.19 15.70 3.98
N LEU A 222 14.33 16.98 3.64
CA LEU A 222 13.48 18.05 4.19
C LEU A 222 12.02 17.90 3.77
N SER A 223 11.76 17.50 2.53
CA SER A 223 10.39 17.20 2.08
C SER A 223 9.80 15.99 2.81
N ASN A 224 10.61 14.97 3.07
CA ASN A 224 10.19 13.73 3.72
C ASN A 224 9.85 13.98 5.18
N ILE A 225 10.71 14.69 5.93
CA ILE A 225 10.42 15.12 7.31
C ILE A 225 9.07 15.82 7.37
N TYR A 226 8.85 16.77 6.47
CA TYR A 226 7.64 17.58 6.51
C TYR A 226 6.37 16.74 6.27
N GLN A 227 6.44 15.66 5.49
CA GLN A 227 5.33 14.72 5.33
C GLN A 227 5.19 13.77 6.52
N GLU A 228 6.29 13.24 7.04
CA GLU A 228 6.24 12.29 8.15
C GLU A 228 5.78 12.96 9.45
N ALA A 229 6.19 14.19 9.71
CA ALA A 229 5.76 14.92 10.90
C ALA A 229 4.29 15.42 10.80
N ASP A 230 3.72 15.51 9.60
CA ASP A 230 2.26 15.65 9.39
C ASP A 230 1.52 14.35 9.77
N VAL A 231 2.01 13.20 9.28
CA VAL A 231 1.44 11.85 9.54
C VAL A 231 1.55 11.44 11.01
N LEU A 232 2.65 11.80 11.67
CA LEU A 232 2.90 11.50 13.08
C LEU A 232 2.24 12.52 14.03
N HIS A 233 1.47 13.47 13.50
CA HIS A 233 0.79 14.52 14.27
C HIS A 233 1.71 15.41 15.12
N TYR A 234 3.04 15.38 14.88
CA TYR A 234 3.99 16.26 15.56
C TYR A 234 3.66 17.74 15.34
N PHE A 235 3.01 18.09 14.22
CA PHE A 235 2.60 19.46 13.90
C PHE A 235 1.15 19.81 14.27
N LEU A 236 0.36 18.89 14.86
CA LEU A 236 -1.03 19.20 15.23
C LEU A 236 -1.15 20.08 16.49
N GLU A 237 -0.06 20.32 17.22
CA GLU A 237 -0.07 21.14 18.44
C GLU A 237 0.74 22.46 18.34
N TYR A 238 1.46 22.75 17.25
CA TYR A 238 2.46 23.82 17.27
C TYR A 238 2.53 24.70 16.01
N GLU A 239 2.45 26.02 16.22
CA GLU A 239 2.37 27.07 15.19
C GLU A 239 3.73 27.51 14.61
N GLU A 240 4.89 26.96 15.02
CA GLU A 240 6.21 27.55 14.68
C GLU A 240 7.24 26.60 14.02
N CYS A 241 8.13 27.17 13.19
CA CYS A 241 9.23 26.48 12.48
C CYS A 241 10.26 25.76 13.38
N ARG A 242 10.26 25.98 14.70
CA ARG A 242 11.28 25.42 15.60
C ARG A 242 11.23 23.90 15.72
N ASP A 243 10.03 23.31 15.71
CA ASP A 243 9.87 21.86 15.87
C ASP A 243 10.40 21.10 14.64
N ALA A 244 10.30 21.70 13.45
CA ALA A 244 10.80 21.06 12.23
C ALA A 244 12.34 20.99 12.19
N GLN A 245 13.05 21.95 12.80
CA GLN A 245 14.51 21.88 12.98
C GLN A 245 14.86 20.74 13.93
N GLU A 246 14.20 20.63 15.09
CA GLU A 246 14.46 19.56 16.05
C GLU A 246 14.14 18.17 15.48
N VAL A 247 13.03 18.04 14.77
CA VAL A 247 12.67 16.80 14.06
C VAL A 247 13.71 16.47 12.99
N PHE A 248 14.23 17.46 12.26
CA PHE A 248 15.34 17.24 11.32
C PHE A 248 16.57 16.68 12.04
N LEU A 249 17.01 17.33 13.13
CA LEU A 249 18.17 16.88 13.89
C LEU A 249 17.97 15.45 14.43
N LYS A 250 16.80 15.18 15.01
CA LYS A 250 16.43 13.87 15.56
C LYS A 250 16.35 12.77 14.49
N MET A 251 15.60 13.01 13.41
CA MET A 251 15.30 11.96 12.42
C MET A 251 16.46 11.75 11.44
N VAL A 252 17.19 12.81 11.07
CA VAL A 252 18.23 12.73 10.03
C VAL A 252 19.63 12.54 10.63
N LEU A 253 19.95 13.19 11.75
CA LEU A 253 21.32 13.26 12.27
C LEU A 253 21.55 12.39 13.50
N GLU A 254 20.54 12.18 14.34
CA GLU A 254 20.69 11.38 15.55
C GLU A 254 21.01 9.92 15.19
N LYS A 255 22.15 9.45 15.68
CA LYS A 255 22.54 8.04 15.60
C LYS A 255 21.96 7.29 16.78
N ASN A 256 20.65 7.07 16.75
CA ASN A 256 19.98 6.33 17.81
C ASN A 256 19.62 4.93 17.33
N GLU A 257 20.52 3.97 17.57
CA GLU A 257 20.37 2.56 17.19
C GLU A 257 19.24 1.82 17.93
N ARG A 258 18.57 2.49 18.88
CA ARG A 258 17.46 1.92 19.66
C ARG A 258 16.09 2.49 19.27
N ASN A 259 16.04 3.46 18.36
CA ASN A 259 14.79 4.05 17.90
C ASN A 259 14.42 3.54 16.50
N ASP A 260 13.52 2.56 16.45
CA ASP A 260 13.07 1.92 15.21
C ASP A 260 12.50 2.92 14.19
N GLU A 261 11.88 4.01 14.64
CA GLU A 261 11.31 5.03 13.76
C GLU A 261 12.41 5.85 13.06
N CYS A 262 13.43 6.31 13.82
CA CYS A 262 14.58 7.01 13.25
C CYS A 262 15.33 6.10 12.27
N ILE A 263 15.54 4.83 12.63
CA ILE A 263 16.23 3.86 11.77
C ILE A 263 15.45 3.67 10.46
N MET A 264 14.13 3.46 10.54
CA MET A 264 13.28 3.27 9.37
C MET A 264 13.27 4.53 8.49
N PHE A 265 13.19 5.71 9.10
CA PHE A 265 13.25 6.99 8.41
C PHE A 265 14.59 7.17 7.67
N GLN A 266 15.71 6.90 8.33
CA GLN A 266 17.05 7.00 7.76
C GLN A 266 17.29 6.04 6.60
N LYS A 267 16.71 4.83 6.65
CA LYS A 267 16.71 3.87 5.52
C LYS A 267 15.92 4.37 4.31
N ASN A 268 14.97 5.30 4.53
CA ASN A 268 14.15 5.89 3.48
C ASN A 268 14.69 7.24 2.98
N LEU A 269 15.82 7.72 3.51
CA LEU A 269 16.54 8.84 2.90
C LEU A 269 17.16 8.38 1.59
N ILE A 270 16.99 9.16 0.52
CA ILE A 270 17.32 8.74 -0.84
C ILE A 270 18.81 8.33 -0.98
N GLN A 271 19.72 8.99 -0.25
CA GLN A 271 21.14 8.67 -0.25
C GLN A 271 21.49 7.29 0.33
N ASN A 272 20.57 6.69 1.11
CA ASN A 272 20.72 5.36 1.70
C ASN A 272 19.79 4.33 1.04
N TRP A 273 18.66 4.79 0.49
CA TRP A 273 17.54 3.94 0.08
C TRP A 273 17.95 2.88 -0.96
N PHE A 274 18.79 3.22 -1.94
CA PHE A 274 19.21 2.25 -2.95
C PHE A 274 19.97 1.05 -2.34
N ASP A 275 20.86 1.27 -1.37
CA ASP A 275 21.54 0.17 -0.68
C ASP A 275 20.63 -0.58 0.28
N GLU A 276 19.82 0.15 1.03
CA GLU A 276 18.98 -0.42 2.09
C GLU A 276 17.76 -1.17 1.52
N ARG A 277 17.32 -0.82 0.31
CA ARG A 277 16.08 -1.31 -0.29
C ARG A 277 16.33 -2.02 -1.60
N MET A 278 16.63 -1.31 -2.69
CA MET A 278 16.81 -1.93 -4.02
C MET A 278 17.85 -3.05 -4.01
N LYS A 279 19.02 -2.81 -3.42
CA LYS A 279 20.08 -3.80 -3.34
C LYS A 279 19.72 -4.99 -2.44
N LYS A 280 19.16 -4.75 -1.26
CA LYS A 280 18.83 -5.83 -0.29
C LYS A 280 17.57 -6.62 -0.63
N GLU A 281 16.55 -5.95 -1.17
CA GLU A 281 15.20 -6.51 -1.38
C GLU A 281 15.01 -7.02 -2.81
N LEU A 282 15.65 -6.39 -3.80
CA LEU A 282 15.56 -6.78 -5.22
C LEU A 282 16.88 -7.30 -5.81
N GLU A 283 17.96 -7.33 -5.03
CA GLU A 283 19.28 -7.79 -5.50
C GLU A 283 19.82 -6.97 -6.68
N ILE A 284 19.38 -5.71 -6.80
CA ILE A 284 19.80 -4.75 -7.82
C ILE A 284 20.63 -3.66 -7.16
N ASP A 285 21.94 -3.69 -7.41
CA ASP A 285 22.84 -2.60 -7.06
C ASP A 285 22.94 -1.61 -8.22
N VAL A 286 22.21 -0.49 -8.10
CA VAL A 286 22.17 0.55 -9.15
C VAL A 286 23.54 1.19 -9.40
N TYR A 287 24.44 1.18 -8.41
CA TYR A 287 25.75 1.81 -8.53
C TYR A 287 26.71 1.04 -9.45
N ASN A 288 26.35 -0.18 -9.85
CA ASN A 288 27.10 -0.98 -10.81
C ASN A 288 26.77 -0.64 -12.28
N TYR A 289 25.86 0.31 -12.52
CA TYR A 289 25.43 0.71 -13.85
C TYR A 289 25.65 2.20 -14.03
N ASP A 290 26.07 2.62 -15.21
CA ASP A 290 26.31 4.03 -15.47
C ASP A 290 24.99 4.83 -15.49
N PHE A 291 25.05 6.03 -14.91
CA PHE A 291 23.95 6.98 -14.95
C PHE A 291 24.27 8.14 -15.89
N ASP A 292 23.41 8.38 -16.88
CA ASP A 292 23.58 9.50 -17.82
C ASP A 292 23.15 10.82 -17.14
N THR A 293 24.12 11.46 -16.49
CA THR A 293 23.91 12.74 -15.78
C THR A 293 23.57 13.90 -16.70
N GLU A 294 23.81 13.80 -18.02
CA GLU A 294 23.44 14.84 -18.98
C GLU A 294 21.94 14.73 -19.31
N LYS A 295 21.48 13.51 -19.62
CA LYS A 295 20.06 13.25 -19.90
C LYS A 295 19.18 13.24 -18.64
N GLY A 296 19.77 12.93 -17.49
CA GLY A 296 19.06 12.84 -16.21
C GLY A 296 18.20 11.59 -16.05
N TYR A 297 18.46 10.54 -16.84
CA TYR A 297 17.84 9.23 -16.69
C TYR A 297 18.76 8.12 -17.24
N SER A 298 18.54 6.89 -16.79
CA SER A 298 19.12 5.68 -17.39
C SER A 298 18.10 4.54 -17.36
N ILE A 299 18.22 3.58 -18.27
CA ILE A 299 17.45 2.33 -18.23
C ILE A 299 18.40 1.16 -17.98
N ILE A 300 18.26 0.53 -16.81
CA ILE A 300 19.01 -0.67 -16.46
C ILE A 300 18.26 -1.90 -16.96
N HIS A 301 19.00 -2.87 -17.50
CA HIS A 301 18.48 -4.18 -17.90
C HIS A 301 19.18 -5.25 -17.07
N LYS A 302 18.42 -5.98 -16.24
CA LYS A 302 18.96 -7.08 -15.42
C LYS A 302 17.94 -8.21 -15.28
N ASP A 303 18.35 -9.44 -15.57
CA ASP A 303 17.55 -10.66 -15.36
C ASP A 303 16.13 -10.59 -15.96
N GLY A 304 16.00 -9.95 -17.13
CA GLY A 304 14.71 -9.75 -17.82
C GLY A 304 13.80 -8.70 -17.18
N VAL A 305 14.34 -7.86 -16.29
CA VAL A 305 13.68 -6.68 -15.71
C VAL A 305 14.35 -5.42 -16.26
N GLU A 306 13.53 -4.46 -16.71
CA GLU A 306 13.95 -3.12 -17.07
C GLU A 306 13.66 -2.14 -15.92
N ILE A 307 14.58 -1.22 -15.65
CA ILE A 307 14.45 -0.24 -14.57
C ILE A 307 14.71 1.14 -15.13
N LEU A 308 13.68 1.97 -15.17
CA LEU A 308 13.82 3.39 -15.45
C LEU A 308 14.25 4.12 -14.18
N LEU A 309 15.49 4.57 -14.17
CA LEU A 309 16.03 5.55 -13.22
C LEU A 309 15.83 6.94 -13.81
N TYR A 310 15.18 7.85 -13.08
CA TYR A 310 15.03 9.23 -13.53
C TYR A 310 15.29 10.22 -12.40
N ARG A 311 15.83 11.40 -12.72
CA ARG A 311 15.92 12.51 -11.76
C ARG A 311 14.63 13.30 -11.74
N MET A 312 14.14 13.55 -10.52
CA MET A 312 12.98 14.41 -10.30
C MET A 312 13.23 15.84 -10.81
N GLU A 313 14.48 16.31 -10.77
CA GLU A 313 14.87 17.60 -11.32
C GLU A 313 14.64 17.73 -12.83
N ASN A 314 14.59 16.61 -13.55
CA ASN A 314 14.42 16.54 -15.00
C ASN A 314 13.04 15.99 -15.41
N ILE A 315 12.12 15.76 -14.47
CA ILE A 315 10.92 14.95 -14.74
C ILE A 315 10.03 15.53 -15.86
N LYS A 316 10.03 16.85 -16.05
CA LYS A 316 9.22 17.51 -17.09
C LYS A 316 9.78 17.26 -18.48
N GLU A 317 11.11 17.29 -18.60
CA GLU A 317 11.84 17.05 -19.84
C GLU A 317 11.82 15.57 -20.26
N LEU A 318 11.48 14.66 -19.36
CA LEU A 318 11.51 13.21 -19.59
C LEU A 318 10.19 12.63 -20.09
N SER A 319 9.25 13.45 -20.56
CA SER A 319 7.92 12.99 -21.01
C SER A 319 8.01 11.92 -22.11
N ASP A 320 8.87 12.13 -23.11
CA ASP A 320 9.05 11.16 -24.20
C ASP A 320 9.66 9.84 -23.70
N VAL A 321 10.61 9.92 -22.77
CA VAL A 321 11.26 8.75 -22.15
C VAL A 321 10.24 7.91 -21.37
N PHE A 322 9.36 8.56 -20.60
CA PHE A 322 8.27 7.87 -19.92
C PHE A 322 7.29 7.25 -20.92
N GLY A 323 6.93 7.98 -21.98
CA GLY A 323 6.05 7.48 -23.04
C GLY A 323 6.59 6.22 -23.71
N GLU A 324 7.86 6.23 -24.09
CA GLU A 324 8.55 5.07 -24.67
C GLU A 324 8.60 3.90 -23.68
N PHE A 325 9.05 4.15 -22.45
CA PHE A 325 9.19 3.10 -21.43
C PHE A 325 7.86 2.42 -21.07
N LEU A 326 6.79 3.22 -20.98
CA LEU A 326 5.43 2.80 -20.64
C LEU A 326 4.59 2.37 -21.85
N LYS A 327 5.10 2.52 -23.07
CA LYS A 327 4.37 2.29 -24.33
C LYS A 327 3.07 3.09 -24.36
N ILE A 328 3.19 4.41 -24.16
CA ILE A 328 2.10 5.38 -24.16
C ILE A 328 2.44 6.47 -25.17
N ASP A 329 1.63 6.56 -26.23
CA ASP A 329 1.73 7.63 -27.21
C ASP A 329 1.29 8.96 -26.60
N ASN A 330 2.01 10.05 -26.93
CA ASN A 330 1.74 11.40 -26.43
C ASN A 330 1.63 11.45 -24.89
N PHE A 331 2.58 10.81 -24.21
CA PHE A 331 2.63 10.78 -22.75
C PHE A 331 2.68 12.19 -22.17
N GLN A 332 1.80 12.44 -21.20
CA GLN A 332 1.78 13.67 -20.41
C GLN A 332 1.69 13.33 -18.93
N LEU A 333 2.65 13.85 -18.17
CA LEU A 333 2.67 13.69 -16.72
C LEU A 333 1.44 14.38 -16.11
N GLN A 334 0.60 13.60 -15.44
CA GLN A 334 -0.54 14.11 -14.69
C GLN A 334 -0.05 14.72 -13.37
N THR A 335 -0.09 16.04 -13.27
CA THR A 335 0.23 16.77 -12.04
C THR A 335 -1.05 17.14 -11.29
N LEU A 336 -1.75 16.15 -10.74
CA LEU A 336 -2.87 16.40 -9.82
C LEU A 336 -2.40 16.91 -8.45
N ASN A 337 -1.11 16.72 -8.15
CA ASN A 337 -0.46 17.05 -6.88
C ASN A 337 0.56 18.20 -7.07
N ASP A 338 0.12 19.42 -7.36
CA ASP A 338 1.00 20.57 -7.19
C ASP A 338 1.30 20.73 -5.68
N GLY A 339 2.56 20.55 -5.29
CA GLY A 339 2.99 20.75 -3.91
C GLY A 339 2.73 22.17 -3.41
N ASN A 340 2.59 23.14 -4.33
CA ASN A 340 2.28 24.53 -4.00
C ASN A 340 0.82 24.76 -3.60
N SER A 341 -0.11 23.86 -3.93
CA SER A 341 -1.54 23.98 -3.57
C SER A 341 -1.91 23.26 -2.28
N LYS A 342 -0.93 22.63 -1.59
CA LYS A 342 -1.19 22.02 -0.29
C LYS A 342 -1.37 23.09 0.78
N TRP A 343 -2.29 22.86 1.72
CA TRP A 343 -2.63 23.80 2.79
C TRP A 343 -1.41 24.26 3.63
N TYR A 344 -0.34 23.47 3.64
CA TYR A 344 0.94 23.74 4.32
C TYR A 344 2.05 24.33 3.44
N ALA A 345 1.79 24.72 2.19
CA ALA A 345 2.84 25.19 1.29
C ALA A 345 3.59 26.43 1.82
N LYS A 346 2.90 27.32 2.56
CA LYS A 346 3.49 28.52 3.16
C LYS A 346 4.45 28.17 4.31
N SER A 347 4.03 27.30 5.22
CA SER A 347 4.86 26.86 6.35
C SER A 347 6.06 26.04 5.89
N TYR A 348 5.91 25.18 4.88
CA TYR A 348 7.03 24.47 4.26
C TYR A 348 8.05 25.43 3.62
N LYS A 349 7.60 26.45 2.87
CA LYS A 349 8.51 27.48 2.31
C LYS A 349 9.28 28.23 3.40
N ASN A 350 8.62 28.54 4.52
CA ASN A 350 9.27 29.17 5.66
C ASN A 350 10.28 28.24 6.33
N PHE A 351 9.97 26.96 6.47
CA PHE A 351 10.90 25.95 6.99
C PHE A 351 12.15 25.84 6.13
N ILE A 352 12.00 25.66 4.81
CA ILE A 352 13.13 25.57 3.89
C ILE A 352 13.99 26.84 3.89
N LYS A 353 13.37 28.02 4.04
CA LYS A 353 14.10 29.28 4.10
C LYS A 353 14.97 29.39 5.36
N ASN A 354 14.49 28.90 6.50
CA ASN A 354 15.11 29.15 7.81
C ASN A 354 15.79 27.92 8.44
N ILE A 355 15.76 26.75 7.79
CA ILE A 355 16.44 25.55 8.29
C ILE A 355 17.94 25.83 8.43
N GLU A 356 18.51 25.38 9.55
CA GLU A 356 19.94 25.38 9.82
C GLU A 356 20.51 23.99 9.51
N LEU A 357 21.36 23.92 8.48
CA LEU A 357 21.98 22.69 8.03
C LEU A 357 23.42 22.63 8.54
N PRO A 358 23.79 21.64 9.37
CA PRO A 358 25.17 21.50 9.81
C PRO A 358 26.09 21.25 8.61
N LYS A 359 27.19 22.00 8.52
CA LYS A 359 28.17 21.87 7.42
C LYS A 359 28.61 20.42 7.19
N GLU A 360 28.89 19.67 8.25
CA GLU A 360 29.31 18.26 8.16
C GLU A 360 28.27 17.36 7.50
N TYR A 361 26.98 17.60 7.77
CA TYR A 361 25.91 16.85 7.12
C TYR A 361 25.85 17.14 5.62
N VAL A 362 25.93 18.42 5.24
CA VAL A 362 25.92 18.84 3.83
C VAL A 362 27.13 18.25 3.08
N GLU A 363 28.32 18.32 3.67
CA GLU A 363 29.53 17.73 3.08
C GLU A 363 29.43 16.22 2.96
N LYS A 364 28.92 15.52 3.97
CA LYS A 364 28.73 14.06 3.93
C LYS A 364 27.77 13.66 2.80
N VAL A 365 26.67 14.39 2.64
CA VAL A 365 25.68 14.12 1.59
C VAL A 365 26.27 14.37 0.21
N TYR A 366 26.85 15.55 -0.02
CA TYR A 366 27.32 15.96 -1.35
C TYR A 366 28.64 15.35 -1.79
N ASN A 367 29.47 14.87 -0.87
CA ASN A 367 30.66 14.08 -1.21
C ASN A 367 30.39 12.57 -1.23
N GLY A 368 29.17 12.16 -0.90
CA GLY A 368 28.75 10.77 -0.82
C GLY A 368 28.62 10.10 -2.18
N LYS A 369 28.67 8.76 -2.18
CA LYS A 369 28.59 7.94 -3.40
C LYS A 369 27.34 8.21 -4.23
N PHE A 370 26.21 8.47 -3.57
CA PHE A 370 24.94 8.76 -4.23
C PHE A 370 25.07 9.99 -5.15
N MET A 371 25.60 11.08 -4.61
CA MET A 371 25.71 12.33 -5.34
C MET A 371 26.70 12.23 -6.49
N LYS A 372 27.85 11.61 -6.24
CA LYS A 372 28.89 11.39 -7.27
C LYS A 372 28.44 10.47 -8.40
N HIS A 373 27.43 9.63 -8.17
CA HIS A 373 26.94 8.69 -9.17
C HIS A 373 25.81 9.28 -10.01
N PHE A 374 24.86 10.00 -9.39
CA PHE A 374 23.66 10.49 -10.08
C PHE A 374 23.72 11.95 -10.54
N TYR A 375 24.76 12.70 -10.15
CA TYR A 375 24.87 14.12 -10.47
C TYR A 375 26.29 14.48 -10.92
N SER A 376 26.37 15.39 -11.89
CA SER A 376 27.63 15.98 -12.34
C SER A 376 28.22 16.94 -11.29
N GLU A 377 29.52 17.18 -11.35
CA GLU A 377 30.19 18.15 -10.46
C GLU A 377 29.58 19.56 -10.54
N SER A 378 29.16 19.99 -11.74
CA SER A 378 28.46 21.27 -11.92
C SER A 378 27.12 21.33 -11.20
N GLU A 379 26.38 20.22 -11.19
CA GLU A 379 25.09 20.14 -10.49
C GLU A 379 25.29 20.08 -8.98
N ILE A 380 26.27 19.29 -8.51
CA ILE A 380 26.66 19.23 -7.10
C ILE A 380 27.01 20.64 -6.60
N LYS A 381 27.79 21.40 -7.38
CA LYS A 381 28.10 22.80 -7.06
C LYS A 381 26.84 23.67 -6.99
N LYS A 382 25.94 23.57 -7.97
CA LYS A 382 24.67 24.30 -7.98
C LYS A 382 23.81 24.00 -6.74
N PHE A 383 23.77 22.74 -6.29
CA PHE A 383 23.05 22.38 -5.07
C PHE A 383 23.74 22.90 -3.81
N ARG A 384 25.08 22.89 -3.76
CA ARG A 384 25.83 23.53 -2.67
C ARG A 384 25.52 25.02 -2.57
N ASP A 385 25.53 25.71 -3.71
CA ASP A 385 25.23 27.14 -3.77
C ASP A 385 23.79 27.43 -3.31
N LYS A 386 22.82 26.58 -3.70
CA LYS A 386 21.42 26.67 -3.26
C LYS A 386 21.28 26.68 -1.73
N TRP A 387 22.06 25.88 -1.02
CA TRP A 387 21.96 25.75 0.44
C TRP A 387 22.99 26.60 1.20
N SER A 388 23.83 27.36 0.51
CA SER A 388 24.95 28.10 1.11
C SER A 388 24.55 29.00 2.29
N GLN A 389 23.38 29.63 2.20
CA GLN A 389 22.85 30.52 3.25
C GLN A 389 22.25 29.77 4.45
N ASN A 390 21.95 28.48 4.29
CA ASN A 390 21.42 27.61 5.35
C ASN A 390 22.53 26.85 6.10
N ILE A 391 23.77 26.88 5.60
CA ILE A 391 24.88 26.14 6.20
C ILE A 391 25.41 26.88 7.43
N VAL A 392 25.36 26.22 8.58
CA VAL A 392 25.89 26.71 9.86
C VAL A 392 27.04 25.83 10.35
N LYS A 393 27.88 26.34 11.27
CA LYS A 393 28.89 25.49 11.90
C LYS A 393 28.19 24.45 12.76
N THR A 394 28.71 23.22 12.80
CA THR A 394 28.13 22.12 13.58
C THR A 394 27.95 22.47 15.06
N SER A 395 28.88 23.26 15.63
CA SER A 395 28.82 23.76 17.01
C SER A 395 27.72 24.78 17.29
N GLU A 396 27.15 25.41 16.26
CA GLU A 396 26.13 26.45 16.37
C GLU A 396 24.70 25.88 16.29
N VAL A 397 24.58 24.61 15.92
CA VAL A 397 23.31 23.89 15.84
C VAL A 397 22.88 23.52 17.26
N ASN A 398 21.90 24.23 17.81
CA ASN A 398 21.40 24.00 19.17
C ASN A 398 20.76 22.61 19.31
N LEU A 399 21.55 21.62 19.70
CA LEU A 399 21.08 20.26 20.04
C LEU A 399 20.51 20.15 21.47
N SER A 400 20.42 21.27 22.20
CA SER A 400 20.04 21.28 23.60
C SER A 400 19.38 22.59 24.03
N LYS A 401 18.06 22.70 23.87
CA LYS A 401 17.22 23.41 24.83
C LYS A 401 16.23 22.40 25.37
N LYS A 402 16.61 21.80 26.50
CA LYS A 402 15.76 20.94 27.33
C LYS A 402 14.59 21.74 27.90
#